data_AF-A0AAD6DVL2-F1
#
_entry.id   AF-A0AAD6DVL2-F1
#
_cell.length_a   1.000
_cell.length_b   1.000
_cell.length_c   1.000
_cell.angle_alpha   90.00
_cell.angle_beta   90.00
_cell.angle_gamma   90.00
#
_symmetry.space_group_name_H-M   'P 1'
#
loop_
_entity.id
_entity.type
_entity.pdbx_description
1 polymer ?
#
loop_
_entity_poly.entity_id
_entity_poly.type
_entity_poly.pdbx_seq_one_letter_code
_entity_poly.pdbx_strand_id
1 'polypeptide(L)'
;MFTSHMQSRRPNPPPERPRKAFRSPHRQIAFRNEYIANEETRLVLKPQGNAQSAVSFKVIDDADGSVKFTVSGKKYGDRACREFRDSSGLPLFELHQKAILTHSWFVTLPGSDHASIAKAAPKWSFVQGIHDFSLSFENQAAIDGKNQDEKRIELNIERHGSILALYDVVDGDRKVAVVRESIEHNETLPFMNSRWRRYKPILEVTVASGADMSMAAAIAVILSDWVFKTGWVI
;
A
#
# COMPACT_ATOMS: atom_id res chain seq x y z
N MET A 1 -14.62 14.75 -5.71
CA MET A 1 -14.47 14.25 -7.09
C MET A 1 -13.30 13.29 -7.09
N PHE A 2 -13.54 12.02 -7.46
CA PHE A 2 -12.59 10.92 -7.27
C PHE A 2 -11.84 10.63 -8.56
N THR A 3 -10.59 10.21 -8.44
CA THR A 3 -9.93 9.40 -9.46
C THR A 3 -10.68 8.07 -9.58
N SER A 4 -11.49 7.94 -10.63
CA SER A 4 -12.11 6.66 -10.99
C SER A 4 -11.05 5.71 -11.54
N HIS A 5 -11.30 4.40 -11.53
CA HIS A 5 -10.49 3.43 -12.28
C HIS A 5 -10.23 3.91 -13.73
N MET A 6 -11.17 4.62 -14.35
CA MET A 6 -10.97 5.23 -15.67
C MET A 6 -9.94 6.37 -15.68
N GLN A 7 -9.83 7.16 -14.61
CA GLN A 7 -8.78 8.18 -14.48
C GLN A 7 -7.41 7.55 -14.16
N SER A 8 -7.36 6.42 -13.46
CA SER A 8 -6.11 5.66 -13.24
C SER A 8 -5.51 5.04 -14.51
N ARG A 9 -6.30 4.98 -15.60
CA ARG A 9 -5.88 4.51 -16.93
C ARG A 9 -5.88 5.62 -18.00
N ARG A 10 -5.98 6.89 -17.58
CA ARG A 10 -5.77 8.00 -18.53
C ARG A 10 -4.28 8.13 -18.81
N PRO A 11 -3.89 8.43 -20.07
CA PRO A 11 -2.54 8.89 -20.36
C PRO A 11 -2.24 10.09 -19.47
N ASN A 12 -1.33 9.91 -18.53
CA ASN A 12 -0.75 11.05 -17.86
C ASN A 12 0.03 11.87 -18.91
N PRO A 13 0.13 13.19 -18.76
CA PRO A 13 1.17 13.93 -19.45
C PRO A 13 2.54 13.28 -19.17
N PRO A 14 3.53 13.44 -20.07
CA PRO A 14 4.86 12.88 -19.85
C PRO A 14 5.34 13.21 -18.43
N PRO A 15 5.98 12.25 -17.74
CA PRO A 15 6.28 12.38 -16.33
C PRO A 15 7.06 13.68 -16.12
N GLU A 16 6.53 14.58 -15.29
CA GLU A 16 7.15 15.88 -15.00
C GLU A 16 8.54 15.70 -14.36
N ARG A 17 8.84 14.50 -13.85
CA ARG A 17 10.09 14.16 -13.18
C ARG A 17 10.61 12.80 -13.66
N PRO A 18 11.93 12.65 -13.90
CA PRO A 18 12.53 11.35 -14.15
C PRO A 18 12.22 10.36 -13.02
N ARG A 19 11.91 9.11 -13.37
CA ARG A 19 11.69 8.05 -12.38
C ARG A 19 12.97 7.78 -11.59
N LYS A 20 12.83 7.64 -10.28
CA LYS A 20 13.93 7.32 -9.36
C LYS A 20 14.40 5.87 -9.53
N ALA A 21 15.67 5.63 -9.22
CA ALA A 21 16.27 4.30 -9.31
C ALA A 21 15.77 3.37 -8.18
N PHE A 22 15.51 2.10 -8.51
CA PHE A 22 15.14 1.08 -7.53
C PHE A 22 16.38 0.66 -6.77
N ARG A 23 16.44 0.98 -5.47
CA ARG A 23 17.61 0.71 -4.62
C ARG A 23 17.18 0.59 -3.17
N SER A 24 17.98 -0.16 -2.40
CA SER A 24 17.85 -0.22 -0.94
C SER A 24 17.89 1.18 -0.32
N PRO A 25 17.06 1.43 0.70
CA PRO A 25 17.09 2.68 1.44
C PRO A 25 18.48 2.90 2.07
N HIS A 26 18.84 4.16 2.34
CA HIS A 26 20.11 4.47 3.02
C HIS A 26 20.19 3.91 4.44
N ARG A 27 19.03 3.70 5.04
CA ARG A 27 18.81 3.17 6.39
C ARG A 27 17.68 2.17 6.33
N GLN A 28 17.63 1.21 7.25
CA GLN A 28 16.46 0.35 7.34
C GLN A 28 15.21 1.19 7.66
N ILE A 29 14.10 0.87 7.01
CA ILE A 29 12.81 1.56 7.20
C ILE A 29 11.74 0.53 7.55
N ALA A 30 11.11 0.69 8.72
CA ALA A 30 10.16 -0.31 9.20
C ALA A 30 9.04 0.23 10.10
N PHE A 31 7.85 -0.34 9.92
CA PHE A 31 6.82 -0.40 10.96
C PHE A 31 7.16 -1.47 12.00
N ARG A 32 7.79 -2.56 11.57
CA ARG A 32 8.14 -3.73 12.39
C ARG A 32 9.48 -4.31 11.93
N ASN A 33 10.44 -4.43 12.84
CA ASN A 33 11.80 -4.83 12.51
C ASN A 33 11.88 -6.29 12.02
N GLU A 34 10.93 -7.13 12.44
CA GLU A 34 10.86 -8.55 12.12
C GLU A 34 10.55 -8.82 10.63
N TYR A 35 10.00 -7.82 9.93
CA TYR A 35 9.54 -7.95 8.54
C TYR A 35 10.37 -7.14 7.54
N ILE A 36 11.56 -6.69 7.95
CA ILE A 36 12.53 -6.07 7.04
C ILE A 36 13.03 -7.12 6.05
N ALA A 37 12.92 -6.82 4.77
CA ALA A 37 13.42 -7.70 3.71
C ALA A 37 14.95 -7.73 3.72
N ASN A 38 15.55 -8.92 3.74
CA ASN A 38 17.00 -9.08 3.65
C ASN A 38 17.51 -8.95 2.21
N GLU A 39 16.66 -9.25 1.24
CA GLU A 39 16.93 -9.17 -0.20
C GLU A 39 15.78 -8.47 -0.93
N GLU A 40 15.88 -8.31 -2.25
CA GLU A 40 14.75 -7.82 -3.03
C GLU A 40 13.63 -8.88 -3.03
N THR A 41 12.51 -8.57 -2.40
CA THR A 41 11.38 -9.50 -2.26
C THR A 41 10.21 -9.06 -3.13
N ARG A 42 9.57 -10.02 -3.82
CA ARG A 42 8.32 -9.80 -4.54
C ARG A 42 7.15 -10.39 -3.77
N LEU A 43 6.15 -9.57 -3.51
CA LEU A 43 4.93 -9.97 -2.85
C LEU A 43 3.75 -9.83 -3.82
N VAL A 44 2.76 -10.71 -3.68
CA VAL A 44 1.53 -10.72 -4.44
C VAL A 44 0.35 -10.50 -3.50
N LEU A 45 -0.32 -9.36 -3.65
CA LEU A 45 -1.55 -9.05 -2.95
C LEU A 45 -2.73 -9.64 -3.73
N LYS A 46 -3.29 -10.73 -3.23
CA LYS A 46 -4.46 -11.39 -3.83
C LYS A 46 -5.73 -11.07 -3.04
N PRO A 47 -6.76 -10.46 -3.66
CA PRO A 47 -8.06 -10.31 -3.01
C PRO A 47 -8.66 -11.69 -2.71
N GLN A 48 -9.35 -11.79 -1.58
CA GLN A 48 -10.04 -12.97 -1.11
C GLN A 48 -11.55 -12.71 -1.05
N GLY A 49 -12.32 -13.79 -1.20
CA GLY A 49 -13.78 -13.76 -1.20
C GLY A 49 -14.40 -13.45 -2.56
N ASN A 50 -15.73 -13.56 -2.64
CA ASN A 50 -16.49 -13.23 -3.84
C ASN A 50 -16.81 -11.73 -3.91
N ALA A 51 -17.45 -11.30 -5.00
CA ALA A 51 -17.81 -9.90 -5.24
C ALA A 51 -18.79 -9.29 -4.22
N GLN A 52 -19.33 -10.09 -3.29
CA GLN A 52 -20.31 -9.71 -2.27
C GLN A 52 -19.75 -9.79 -0.82
N SER A 53 -18.52 -10.29 -0.62
CA SER A 53 -17.94 -10.50 0.70
C SER A 53 -17.07 -9.33 1.18
N ALA A 54 -16.93 -9.21 2.51
CA ALA A 54 -15.97 -8.30 3.15
C ALA A 54 -14.59 -8.52 2.54
N VAL A 55 -13.98 -7.42 2.08
CA VAL A 55 -12.75 -7.49 1.28
C VAL A 55 -11.61 -7.92 2.18
N SER A 56 -11.16 -9.14 1.99
CA SER A 56 -9.94 -9.68 2.61
C SER A 56 -8.86 -9.79 1.54
N PHE A 57 -7.59 -9.83 1.96
CA PHE A 57 -6.46 -10.08 1.09
C PHE A 57 -5.53 -11.12 1.71
N LYS A 58 -4.87 -11.88 0.84
CA LYS A 58 -3.67 -12.64 1.18
C LYS A 58 -2.48 -11.97 0.52
N VAL A 59 -1.42 -11.75 1.29
CA VAL A 59 -0.13 -11.28 0.80
C VAL A 59 0.78 -12.50 0.76
N ILE A 60 1.20 -12.88 -0.43
CA ILE A 60 1.96 -14.09 -0.70
C ILE A 60 3.34 -13.69 -1.19
N ASP A 61 4.39 -14.37 -0.77
CA ASP A 61 5.71 -14.24 -1.37
C ASP A 61 5.74 -15.00 -2.70
N ASP A 62 6.10 -14.29 -3.76
CA ASP A 62 6.04 -14.81 -5.12
C ASP A 62 7.09 -15.91 -5.36
N ALA A 63 8.20 -15.90 -4.60
CA ALA A 63 9.30 -16.84 -4.79
C ALA A 63 8.96 -18.25 -4.27
N ASP A 64 8.33 -18.32 -3.10
CA ASP A 64 8.04 -19.60 -2.41
C ASP A 64 6.54 -19.92 -2.29
N GLY A 65 5.66 -18.98 -2.66
CA GLY A 65 4.20 -19.12 -2.53
C GLY A 65 3.69 -19.07 -1.09
N SER A 66 4.53 -18.74 -0.11
CA SER A 66 4.17 -18.69 1.31
C SER A 66 3.33 -17.46 1.62
N VAL A 67 2.32 -17.62 2.48
CA VAL A 67 1.53 -16.48 2.97
C VAL A 67 2.37 -15.73 4.01
N LYS A 68 2.73 -14.47 3.72
CA LYS A 68 3.42 -13.60 4.68
C LYS A 68 2.44 -12.87 5.58
N PHE A 69 1.35 -12.36 4.99
CA PHE A 69 0.34 -11.61 5.72
C PHE A 69 -1.08 -11.94 5.27
N THR A 70 -2.02 -11.79 6.19
CA THR A 70 -3.45 -11.78 5.89
C THR A 70 -4.04 -10.44 6.30
N VAL A 71 -4.97 -9.94 5.49
CA VAL A 71 -5.65 -8.67 5.74
C VAL A 71 -7.14 -8.93 5.71
N SER A 72 -7.81 -8.74 6.83
CA SER A 72 -9.26 -8.93 6.93
C SER A 72 -9.97 -7.63 7.22
N GLY A 73 -11.10 -7.38 6.57
CA GLY A 73 -12.02 -6.33 7.01
C GLY A 73 -12.71 -6.75 8.31
N LYS A 74 -12.68 -5.90 9.34
CA LYS A 74 -13.44 -6.13 10.57
C LYS A 74 -14.92 -5.85 10.27
N LYS A 75 -15.74 -6.90 10.27
CA LYS A 75 -17.21 -6.81 10.12
C LYS A 75 -17.93 -6.54 11.45
N TYR A 76 -17.27 -6.76 12.58
CA TYR A 76 -17.87 -6.69 13.91
C TYR A 76 -17.06 -5.79 14.86
N GLY A 77 -17.69 -4.69 15.30
CA GLY A 77 -17.13 -3.63 16.16
C GLY A 77 -17.61 -2.24 15.71
N ASP A 78 -17.40 -1.22 16.54
CA ASP A 78 -17.93 0.14 16.29
C ASP A 78 -17.22 0.90 15.15
N ARG A 79 -16.16 0.32 14.57
CA ARG A 79 -15.33 0.98 13.55
C ARG A 79 -14.91 0.02 12.44
N ALA A 80 -15.14 0.43 11.19
CA ALA A 80 -14.60 -0.26 10.02
C ALA A 80 -13.06 -0.10 10.00
N CYS A 81 -12.34 -1.22 10.00
CA CYS A 81 -10.89 -1.28 9.87
C CYS A 81 -10.46 -2.51 9.07
N ARG A 82 -9.21 -2.50 8.60
CA ARG A 82 -8.53 -3.68 8.07
C ARG A 82 -7.47 -4.14 9.07
N GLU A 83 -7.60 -5.36 9.55
CA GLU A 83 -6.65 -5.96 10.47
C GLU A 83 -5.58 -6.71 9.69
N PHE A 84 -4.32 -6.37 9.93
CA PHE A 84 -3.17 -7.07 9.38
C PHE A 84 -2.69 -8.11 10.38
N ARG A 85 -2.55 -9.35 9.91
CA ARG A 85 -1.98 -10.45 10.68
C ARG A 85 -0.81 -11.06 9.93
N ASP A 86 0.15 -11.59 10.66
CA ASP A 86 1.23 -12.38 10.08
C ASP A 86 0.77 -13.79 9.67
N SER A 87 1.72 -14.61 9.23
CA SER A 87 1.50 -16.01 8.84
C SER A 87 1.02 -16.90 9.99
N SER A 88 1.31 -16.56 11.25
CA SER A 88 0.84 -17.26 12.45
C SER A 88 -0.58 -16.85 12.87
N GLY A 89 -1.07 -15.74 12.33
CA GLY A 89 -2.34 -15.13 12.71
C GLY A 89 -2.23 -14.09 13.82
N LEU A 90 -1.01 -13.73 14.23
CA LEU A 90 -0.74 -12.68 15.21
C LEU A 90 -1.09 -11.31 14.61
N PRO A 91 -1.90 -10.48 15.29
CA PRO A 91 -2.23 -9.15 14.80
C PRO A 91 -1.01 -8.22 14.87
N LEU A 92 -0.71 -7.56 13.76
CA LEU A 92 0.41 -6.64 13.62
C LEU A 92 -0.03 -5.18 13.81
N PHE A 93 -1.09 -4.77 13.11
CA PHE A 93 -1.65 -3.43 13.16
C PHE A 93 -3.03 -3.39 12.50
N GLU A 94 -3.74 -2.30 12.72
CA GLU A 94 -5.01 -2.00 12.08
C GLU A 94 -4.86 -0.80 11.15
N LEU A 95 -5.45 -0.90 9.95
CA LEU A 95 -5.52 0.17 8.98
C LEU A 95 -6.94 0.74 8.99
N HIS A 96 -7.03 2.05 9.20
CA HIS A 96 -8.28 2.79 9.26
C HIS A 96 -8.30 3.88 8.21
N GLN A 97 -9.44 4.11 7.57
CA GLN A 97 -9.66 5.30 6.77
C GLN A 97 -10.54 6.29 7.55
N LYS A 98 -10.07 7.53 7.72
CA LYS A 98 -10.90 8.61 8.25
C LYS A 98 -11.63 9.29 7.10
N ALA A 99 -12.94 9.07 7.00
CA ALA A 99 -13.77 9.58 5.90
C ALA A 99 -14.00 11.10 5.94
N ILE A 100 -13.77 11.76 7.08
CA ILE A 100 -14.10 13.18 7.26
C ILE A 100 -13.00 14.08 6.65
N LEU A 101 -13.36 14.74 5.54
CA LEU A 101 -12.63 15.75 4.73
C LEU A 101 -11.28 15.37 4.10
N THR A 102 -10.43 14.57 4.75
CA THR A 102 -9.01 14.40 4.36
C THR A 102 -8.69 13.08 3.67
N HIS A 103 -9.64 12.12 3.67
CA HIS A 103 -9.43 10.76 3.18
C HIS A 103 -8.11 10.12 3.64
N SER A 104 -7.61 10.50 4.82
CA SER A 104 -6.33 9.98 5.33
C SER A 104 -6.51 8.58 5.89
N TRP A 105 -5.46 7.78 5.76
CA TRP A 105 -5.36 6.48 6.41
C TRP A 105 -4.44 6.57 7.61
N PHE A 106 -4.76 5.79 8.63
CA PHE A 106 -4.00 5.67 9.85
C PHE A 106 -3.71 4.21 10.09
N VAL A 107 -2.48 3.91 10.44
CA VAL A 107 -2.07 2.61 10.93
C VAL A 107 -1.92 2.72 12.44
N THR A 108 -2.61 1.88 13.20
CA THR A 108 -2.57 1.86 14.67
C THR A 108 -2.15 0.49 15.19
N LEU A 109 -1.70 0.44 16.44
CA LEU A 109 -1.51 -0.83 17.13
C LEU A 109 -2.86 -1.56 17.29
N PRO A 110 -2.87 -2.92 17.26
CA PRO A 110 -4.09 -3.70 17.41
C PRO A 110 -4.88 -3.31 18.68
N GLY A 111 -6.17 -3.08 18.54
CA GLY A 111 -7.06 -2.69 19.65
C GLY A 111 -6.85 -1.27 20.20
N SER A 112 -6.02 -0.43 19.56
CA SER A 112 -5.80 0.96 19.98
C SER A 112 -6.38 1.97 18.99
N ASP A 113 -7.14 2.94 19.51
CA ASP A 113 -7.66 4.07 18.73
C ASP A 113 -6.77 5.31 18.76
N HIS A 114 -5.82 5.38 19.72
CA HIS A 114 -5.02 6.58 19.98
C HIS A 114 -3.54 6.42 19.58
N ALA A 115 -3.03 5.20 19.51
CA ALA A 115 -1.64 4.92 19.16
C ALA A 115 -1.46 4.73 17.64
N SER A 116 -1.49 5.84 16.90
CA SER A 116 -1.18 5.85 15.47
C SER A 116 0.33 5.70 15.25
N ILE A 117 0.74 4.62 14.59
CA ILE A 117 2.15 4.37 14.23
C ILE A 117 2.51 4.93 12.85
N ALA A 118 1.52 5.09 11.97
CA ALA A 118 1.71 5.72 10.67
C ALA A 118 0.48 6.48 10.19
N LYS A 119 0.69 7.48 9.34
CA LYS A 119 -0.35 8.25 8.66
C LYS A 119 -0.05 8.34 7.17
N ALA A 120 -0.99 7.88 6.35
CA ALA A 120 -0.98 8.10 4.91
C ALA A 120 -1.99 9.19 4.54
N ALA A 121 -1.59 10.15 3.71
CA ALA A 121 -2.47 11.23 3.27
C ALA A 121 -2.31 11.46 1.75
N PRO A 122 -3.41 11.70 1.02
CA PRO A 122 -3.31 12.11 -0.36
C PRO A 122 -2.66 13.50 -0.47
N LYS A 123 -1.78 13.67 -1.47
CA LYS A 123 -1.20 14.96 -1.84
C LYS A 123 -2.04 15.58 -2.96
N TRP A 124 -2.51 16.80 -2.71
CA TRP A 124 -3.27 17.58 -3.69
C TRP A 124 -2.31 18.36 -4.61
N SER A 125 -2.46 18.20 -5.91
CA SER A 125 -1.86 19.08 -6.93
C SER A 125 -2.94 19.94 -7.56
N PHE A 126 -2.67 21.24 -7.71
CA PHE A 126 -3.59 22.17 -8.40
C PHE A 126 -3.75 21.85 -9.89
N VAL A 127 -2.76 21.18 -10.50
CA VAL A 127 -2.74 20.87 -11.94
C VAL A 127 -3.35 19.50 -12.22
N GLN A 128 -3.08 18.51 -11.36
CA GLN A 128 -3.43 17.10 -11.62
C GLN A 128 -4.46 16.53 -10.63
N GLY A 129 -4.91 17.31 -9.65
CA GLY A 129 -5.77 16.85 -8.57
C GLY A 129 -5.02 15.98 -7.56
N ILE A 130 -5.75 15.08 -6.86
CA ILE A 130 -5.13 14.11 -5.95
C ILE A 130 -4.54 12.96 -6.76
N HIS A 131 -3.22 12.85 -6.77
CA HIS A 131 -2.50 11.89 -7.59
C HIS A 131 -1.50 11.04 -6.80
N ASP A 132 -0.82 11.66 -5.84
CA ASP A 132 0.24 11.06 -5.04
C ASP A 132 -0.19 10.95 -3.56
N PHE A 133 0.57 10.20 -2.76
CA PHE A 133 0.38 10.14 -1.31
C PHE A 133 1.69 10.42 -0.58
N SER A 134 1.61 10.92 0.65
CA SER A 134 2.68 10.72 1.64
C SER A 134 2.28 9.63 2.60
N LEU A 135 3.26 8.85 3.03
CA LEU A 135 3.19 8.01 4.22
C LEU A 135 4.24 8.52 5.21
N SER A 136 3.82 8.87 6.42
CA SER A 136 4.71 9.33 7.48
C SER A 136 4.58 8.44 8.71
N PHE A 137 5.71 8.05 9.32
CA PHE A 137 5.73 7.15 10.47
C PHE A 137 7.03 7.29 11.28
N GLU A 138 7.01 6.72 12.49
CA GLU A 138 8.19 6.58 13.33
C GLU A 138 8.93 5.28 12.99
N ASN A 139 10.19 5.41 12.60
CA ASN A 139 11.01 4.31 12.14
C ASN A 139 11.40 3.38 13.29
N GLN A 140 10.79 2.20 13.35
CA GLN A 140 11.13 1.21 14.38
C GLN A 140 12.56 0.67 14.24
N ALA A 141 13.15 0.76 13.04
CA ALA A 141 14.53 0.34 12.80
C ALA A 141 15.57 1.34 13.35
N ALA A 142 15.16 2.55 13.72
CA ALA A 142 16.05 3.60 14.22
C ALA A 142 15.66 4.14 15.62
N ILE A 143 14.81 3.41 16.35
CA ILE A 143 14.27 3.88 17.64
C ILE A 143 15.40 4.20 18.66
N ASP A 144 16.41 3.34 18.71
CA ASP A 144 17.59 3.45 19.57
C ASP A 144 18.72 4.30 18.92
N GLY A 145 18.52 4.76 17.69
CA GLY A 145 19.46 5.58 16.96
C GLY A 145 19.66 6.95 17.62
N LYS A 146 20.89 7.49 17.57
CA LYS A 146 21.19 8.85 18.04
C LYS A 146 20.73 9.93 17.07
N ASN A 147 20.58 9.59 15.78
CA ASN A 147 20.22 10.54 14.74
C ASN A 147 18.69 10.73 14.69
N GLN A 148 18.21 11.93 15.04
CA GLN A 148 16.77 12.20 15.07
C GLN A 148 16.13 12.17 13.67
N ASP A 149 16.88 12.51 12.62
CA ASP A 149 16.39 12.52 11.24
C ASP A 149 16.09 11.10 10.72
N GLU A 150 16.65 10.07 11.35
CA GLU A 150 16.42 8.67 11.01
C GLU A 150 15.17 8.09 11.70
N LYS A 151 14.72 8.74 12.78
CA LYS A 151 13.56 8.30 13.59
C LYS A 151 12.23 8.57 12.92
N ARG A 152 12.17 9.53 11.99
CA ARG A 152 10.94 9.86 11.28
C ARG A 152 11.14 9.67 9.78
N ILE A 153 10.27 8.88 9.16
CA ILE A 153 10.29 8.65 7.73
C ILE A 153 9.11 9.38 7.10
N GLU A 154 9.34 10.02 5.96
CA GLU A 154 8.29 10.43 5.03
C GLU A 154 8.56 9.79 3.66
N LEU A 155 7.68 8.87 3.26
CA LEU A 155 7.71 8.25 1.94
C LEU A 155 6.75 8.98 1.01
N ASN A 156 7.19 9.21 -0.22
CA ASN A 156 6.34 9.69 -1.31
C ASN A 156 5.87 8.49 -2.12
N ILE A 157 4.56 8.34 -2.30
CA ILE A 157 3.97 7.32 -3.17
C ILE A 157 3.54 8.04 -4.44
N GLU A 158 4.40 7.94 -5.45
CA GLU A 158 4.28 8.66 -6.72
C GLU A 158 3.60 7.75 -7.74
N ARG A 159 2.52 8.20 -8.37
CA ARG A 159 1.88 7.43 -9.45
C ARG A 159 2.65 7.61 -10.76
N HIS A 160 2.96 6.49 -11.40
CA HIS A 160 3.64 6.42 -12.69
C HIS A 160 2.82 5.60 -13.68
N GLY A 161 3.03 5.84 -14.98
CA GLY A 161 2.36 5.07 -16.04
C GLY A 161 0.94 5.51 -16.41
N SER A 162 0.48 5.04 -17.56
CA SER A 162 -0.77 5.48 -18.21
C SER A 162 -1.85 4.40 -18.33
N ILE A 163 -1.48 3.11 -18.36
CA ILE A 163 -2.39 2.00 -18.72
C ILE A 163 -2.69 1.07 -17.54
N LEU A 164 -1.70 0.84 -16.68
CA LEU A 164 -1.81 0.03 -15.47
C LEU A 164 -1.49 0.91 -14.27
N ALA A 165 -2.16 0.68 -13.15
CA ALA A 165 -1.81 1.30 -11.89
C ALA A 165 -0.36 0.88 -11.54
N LEU A 166 0.52 1.87 -11.45
CA LEU A 166 1.92 1.70 -11.07
C LEU A 166 2.26 2.86 -10.13
N TYR A 167 2.80 2.51 -8.97
CA TYR A 167 3.15 3.45 -7.91
C TYR A 167 4.56 3.15 -7.43
N ASP A 168 5.41 4.17 -7.43
CA ASP A 168 6.75 4.10 -6.86
C ASP A 168 6.68 4.63 -5.42
N VAL A 169 7.14 3.84 -4.46
CA VAL A 169 7.29 4.24 -3.06
C VAL A 169 8.71 4.73 -2.87
N VAL A 170 8.86 5.99 -2.48
CA VAL A 170 10.09 6.74 -2.59
C VAL A 170 10.54 7.29 -1.24
N ASP A 171 11.78 6.99 -0.87
CA ASP A 171 12.51 7.59 0.25
C ASP A 171 13.59 8.52 -0.31
N GLY A 172 13.40 9.84 -0.19
CA GLY A 172 14.35 10.82 -0.75
C GLY A 172 14.55 10.69 -2.27
N ASP A 173 15.72 10.20 -2.68
CA ASP A 173 16.19 10.13 -4.06
C ASP A 173 16.00 8.75 -4.73
N ARG A 174 15.48 7.76 -4.00
CA ARG A 174 15.37 6.36 -4.44
C ARG A 174 13.99 5.80 -4.22
N LYS A 175 13.60 4.83 -5.04
CA LYS A 175 12.40 4.03 -4.80
C LYS A 175 12.76 2.76 -4.06
N VAL A 176 12.06 2.53 -2.96
CA VAL A 176 12.27 1.46 -1.98
C VAL A 176 11.22 0.36 -2.10
N ALA A 177 10.09 0.67 -2.73
CA ALA A 177 9.12 -0.32 -3.16
C ALA A 177 8.40 0.15 -4.44
N VAL A 178 7.83 -0.80 -5.17
CA VAL A 178 7.00 -0.54 -6.34
C VAL A 178 5.73 -1.37 -6.22
N VAL A 179 4.58 -0.74 -6.39
CA VAL A 179 3.27 -1.42 -6.42
C VAL A 179 2.70 -1.30 -7.83
N ARG A 180 2.32 -2.43 -8.44
CA ARG A 180 1.71 -2.44 -9.76
C ARG A 180 0.56 -3.44 -9.88
N GLU A 181 -0.36 -3.22 -10.81
CA GLU A 181 -1.25 -4.30 -11.27
C GLU A 181 -0.40 -5.46 -11.82
N SER A 182 -0.59 -6.67 -11.30
CA SER A 182 0.14 -7.84 -11.80
C SER A 182 -0.39 -8.22 -13.19
N ILE A 183 0.50 -8.33 -14.18
CA ILE A 183 0.14 -8.84 -15.50
C ILE A 183 0.04 -10.36 -15.48
N GLU A 184 0.98 -11.01 -14.79
CA GLU A 184 1.14 -12.46 -14.77
C GLU A 184 0.01 -13.16 -14.00
N HIS A 185 -0.46 -12.55 -12.91
CA HIS A 185 -1.44 -13.19 -12.02
C HIS A 185 -2.88 -12.78 -12.34
N ASN A 186 -3.10 -11.74 -13.14
CA ASN A 186 -4.45 -11.33 -13.56
C ASN A 186 -4.78 -11.87 -14.97
N GLU A 187 -5.28 -13.10 -15.04
CA GLU A 187 -5.67 -13.78 -16.28
C GLU A 187 -6.68 -12.99 -17.14
N THR A 188 -7.48 -12.11 -16.52
CA THR A 188 -8.55 -11.37 -17.20
C THR A 188 -8.17 -9.96 -17.69
N LEU A 189 -6.94 -9.49 -17.46
CA LEU A 189 -6.50 -8.16 -17.94
C LEU A 189 -6.72 -7.92 -19.45
N PRO A 190 -6.52 -8.90 -20.35
CA PRO A 190 -6.72 -8.71 -21.79
C PRO A 190 -8.18 -8.49 -22.22
N PHE A 191 -9.16 -8.86 -21.39
CA PHE A 191 -10.59 -8.93 -21.75
C PHE A 191 -11.44 -7.80 -21.12
N MET A 192 -10.79 -6.74 -20.63
CA MET A 192 -11.45 -5.72 -19.80
C MET A 192 -12.29 -4.72 -20.59
N ASN A 193 -13.60 -4.96 -20.65
CA ASN A 193 -14.59 -3.94 -21.02
C ASN A 193 -14.91 -3.02 -19.82
N SER A 194 -15.13 -1.74 -20.10
CA SER A 194 -15.30 -0.60 -19.19
C SER A 194 -16.44 -0.66 -18.14
N ARG A 195 -17.09 -1.80 -17.91
CA ARG A 195 -18.38 -1.90 -17.19
C ARG A 195 -18.36 -2.62 -15.84
N TRP A 196 -17.23 -3.07 -15.30
CA TRP A 196 -17.25 -3.85 -14.06
C TRP A 196 -16.87 -3.02 -12.83
N ARG A 197 -17.89 -2.51 -12.12
CA ARG A 197 -17.80 -1.82 -10.81
C ARG A 197 -17.28 -2.70 -9.65
N ARG A 198 -16.66 -3.85 -9.94
CA ARG A 198 -16.27 -4.89 -8.95
C ARG A 198 -14.93 -5.58 -9.28
N TYR A 199 -14.13 -5.02 -10.19
CA TYR A 199 -12.80 -5.54 -10.45
C TYR A 199 -11.90 -5.34 -9.23
N LYS A 200 -11.28 -6.44 -8.77
CA LYS A 200 -10.30 -6.45 -7.69
C LYS A 200 -8.99 -6.99 -8.29
N PRO A 201 -8.06 -6.12 -8.72
CA PRO A 201 -6.82 -6.61 -9.30
C PRO A 201 -5.98 -7.32 -8.26
N ILE A 202 -5.25 -8.33 -8.71
CA ILE A 202 -4.06 -8.79 -8.02
C ILE A 202 -2.97 -7.73 -8.22
N LEU A 203 -2.37 -7.28 -7.12
CA LEU A 203 -1.24 -6.34 -7.17
C LEU A 203 0.06 -7.10 -6.90
N GLU A 204 1.11 -6.72 -7.61
CA GLU A 204 2.49 -7.12 -7.33
C GLU A 204 3.19 -5.97 -6.61
N VAL A 205 3.95 -6.32 -5.58
CA VAL A 205 4.70 -5.38 -4.74
C VAL A 205 6.15 -5.83 -4.71
N THR A 206 7.04 -5.08 -5.32
CA THR A 206 8.49 -5.31 -5.23
C THR A 206 9.04 -4.46 -4.10
N VAL A 207 9.73 -5.08 -3.14
CA VAL A 207 10.28 -4.44 -1.93
C VAL A 207 11.79 -4.56 -1.97
N ALA A 208 12.50 -3.43 -1.82
CA ALA A 208 13.96 -3.44 -1.78
C ALA A 208 14.47 -4.01 -0.45
N SER A 209 15.64 -4.65 -0.49
CA SER A 209 16.36 -5.05 0.73
C SER A 209 16.54 -3.87 1.67
N GLY A 210 16.25 -4.05 2.96
CA GLY A 210 16.26 -3.02 3.99
C GLY A 210 14.92 -2.28 4.19
N ALA A 211 13.89 -2.58 3.40
CA ALA A 211 12.54 -2.06 3.60
C ALA A 211 11.58 -3.12 4.18
N ASP A 212 10.64 -2.68 5.00
CA ASP A 212 9.65 -3.54 5.65
C ASP A 212 8.54 -4.01 4.69
N MET A 213 8.39 -5.33 4.61
CA MET A 213 7.36 -6.00 3.81
C MET A 213 5.93 -5.72 4.30
N SER A 214 5.72 -5.61 5.61
CA SER A 214 4.41 -5.31 6.21
C SER A 214 3.97 -3.88 5.90
N MET A 215 4.92 -2.93 5.91
CA MET A 215 4.71 -1.55 5.46
C MET A 215 4.33 -1.52 3.97
N ALA A 216 5.08 -2.22 3.11
CA ALA A 216 4.80 -2.28 1.68
C ALA A 216 3.41 -2.91 1.39
N ALA A 217 3.05 -3.96 2.14
CA ALA A 217 1.72 -4.56 2.08
C ALA A 217 0.60 -3.57 2.48
N ALA A 218 0.82 -2.77 3.53
CA ALA A 218 -0.12 -1.73 3.95
C ALA A 218 -0.35 -0.68 2.85
N ILE A 219 0.72 -0.22 2.20
CA ILE A 219 0.64 0.70 1.05
C ILE A 219 -0.17 0.07 -0.08
N ALA A 220 0.09 -1.19 -0.42
CA ALA A 220 -0.62 -1.88 -1.49
C ALA A 220 -2.13 -1.99 -1.22
N VAL A 221 -2.53 -2.24 0.04
CA VAL A 221 -3.94 -2.25 0.45
C VAL A 221 -4.57 -0.85 0.37
N ILE A 222 -3.86 0.20 0.81
CA ILE A 222 -4.31 1.59 0.66
C ILE A 222 -4.57 1.92 -0.81
N LEU A 223 -3.62 1.57 -1.69
CA LEU A 223 -3.74 1.79 -3.13
C LEU A 223 -4.88 0.98 -3.74
N SER A 224 -5.07 -0.28 -3.31
CA SER A 224 -6.21 -1.10 -3.73
C SER A 224 -7.54 -0.43 -3.39
N ASP A 225 -7.69 0.04 -2.15
CA ASP A 225 -8.90 0.69 -1.67
C ASP A 225 -9.16 2.03 -2.35
N TRP A 226 -8.11 2.80 -2.63
CA TRP A 226 -8.22 4.09 -3.27
C TRP A 226 -8.54 3.98 -4.76
N VAL A 227 -7.72 3.22 -5.51
CA VAL A 227 -7.74 3.19 -6.99
C VAL A 227 -8.90 2.37 -7.51
N PHE A 228 -9.10 1.19 -6.92
CA PHE A 228 -10.08 0.22 -7.42
C PHE A 228 -11.39 0.23 -6.62
N LYS A 229 -11.49 1.09 -5.60
CA LYS A 229 -12.64 1.16 -4.69
C LYS A 229 -13.02 -0.23 -4.21
N THR A 230 -12.02 -1.04 -3.84
CA THR A 230 -12.26 -2.42 -3.41
C THR A 230 -13.22 -2.51 -2.23
N GLY A 231 -13.42 -1.42 -1.49
CA GLY A 231 -14.64 -1.16 -0.73
C GLY A 231 -14.39 -1.11 0.77
N TRP A 232 -14.78 0.01 1.38
CA TRP A 232 -15.25 0.09 2.77
C TRP A 232 -16.76 -0.08 2.68
N VAL A 233 -17.23 -1.32 2.66
CA VAL A 233 -18.68 -1.59 2.70
C VAL A 233 -19.05 -1.61 4.19
N ILE A 234 -19.80 -0.60 4.60
CA ILE A 234 -20.54 -0.57 5.88
C ILE A 234 -21.71 -1.55 5.75
#